data_AF-A0A0N4Y6Q0-F1
#
_entry.id   AF-A0A0N4Y6Q0-F1
#
_cell.length_a   1.000
_cell.length_b   1.000
_cell.length_c   1.000
_cell.angle_alpha   90.00
_cell.angle_beta   90.00
_cell.angle_gamma   90.00
#
_symmetry.space_group_name_H-M   'P 1'
#
loop_
_entity.id
_entity.type
_entity.pdbx_description
1 polymer ?
#
loop_
_entity_poly.entity_id
_entity_poly.type
_entity_poly.pdbx_seq_one_letter_code
_entity_poly.pdbx_strand_id
1 'polypeptide(L)'
;MALKQTFRVFVYGTLKRGEPNSNVMLTTEGQQRLIGEGRTNTKYPLIVGTKYNIPFVLNEPGKGYQVHGEVYEVDDVKLKALDVLEAYPSLYWRQEEKILMSDGTETTAWIYLLRKWRPDIYNVSTPMMSNYSSKGEHGREYVERYVRAKDMLDSGYNLHADIFGADPTDLLTKVASHAKAVEDARAPKSR
;
A
#
# COMPACT_ATOMS: atom_id res chain seq x y z
N MET A 1 18.08 14.72 25.53
CA MET A 1 17.54 13.81 24.50
C MET A 1 16.39 14.55 23.81
N ALA A 2 16.48 14.82 22.52
CA ALA A 2 15.37 15.42 21.78
C ALA A 2 14.19 14.43 21.79
N LEU A 3 12.96 14.93 21.94
CA LEU A 3 11.76 14.11 21.81
C LEU A 3 11.76 13.48 20.41
N LYS A 4 11.69 12.15 20.35
CA LYS A 4 11.56 11.43 19.10
C LYS A 4 10.19 11.75 18.52
N GLN A 5 10.13 12.46 17.40
CA GLN A 5 8.87 12.76 16.74
C GLN A 5 8.21 11.44 16.34
N THR A 6 6.99 11.22 16.82
CA THR A 6 6.18 10.06 16.41
C THR A 6 5.08 10.50 15.46
N PHE A 7 4.68 9.56 14.61
CA PHE A 7 3.63 9.71 13.61
C PHE A 7 2.68 8.52 13.72
N ARG A 8 1.41 8.72 13.38
CA ARG A 8 0.46 7.61 13.22
C ARG A 8 0.32 7.29 11.74
N VAL A 9 0.36 6.00 11.41
CA VAL A 9 0.17 5.48 10.05
C VAL A 9 -0.94 4.44 10.09
N PHE A 10 -1.90 4.56 9.19
CA PHE A 10 -2.97 3.60 8.98
C PHE A 10 -2.62 2.69 7.79
N VAL A 11 -2.54 1.38 8.05
CA VAL A 11 -2.28 0.36 7.01
C VAL A 11 -3.52 -0.47 6.77
N TYR A 12 -3.89 -0.64 5.49
CA TYR A 12 -5.10 -1.36 5.09
C TYR A 12 -4.83 -2.62 4.26
N GLY A 13 -3.63 -2.71 3.67
CA GLY A 13 -3.26 -3.72 2.68
C GLY A 13 -2.30 -4.77 3.23
N THR A 14 -1.27 -5.09 2.45
CA THR A 14 -0.34 -6.20 2.73
C THR A 14 0.47 -6.04 4.02
N LEU A 15 0.54 -4.84 4.59
CA LEU A 15 1.29 -4.54 5.82
C LEU A 15 0.54 -4.90 7.11
N LYS A 16 -0.78 -5.15 7.04
CA LYS A 16 -1.55 -5.56 8.21
C LYS A 16 -1.05 -6.88 8.78
N ARG A 17 -1.22 -7.12 10.08
CA ARG A 17 -0.93 -8.44 10.67
C ARG A 17 -1.72 -9.54 9.96
N GLY A 18 -1.07 -10.68 9.72
CA GLY A 18 -1.64 -11.81 8.99
C GLY A 18 -1.55 -11.69 7.46
N GLU A 19 -1.16 -10.53 6.93
CA GLU A 19 -0.98 -10.32 5.49
C GLU A 19 0.49 -10.52 5.05
N PRO A 20 0.76 -10.75 3.75
CA PRO A 20 2.06 -11.19 3.25
C PRO A 20 3.26 -10.29 3.62
N ASN A 21 3.05 -8.96 3.69
CA ASN A 21 4.10 -8.01 4.04
C ASN A 21 4.07 -7.59 5.52
N SER A 22 3.34 -8.27 6.40
CA SER A 22 3.28 -7.95 7.83
C SER A 22 4.66 -7.92 8.49
N ASN A 23 5.55 -8.84 8.12
CA ASN A 23 6.93 -8.88 8.62
C ASN A 23 7.77 -7.66 8.17
N VAL A 24 7.41 -7.01 7.06
CA VAL A 24 8.12 -5.81 6.57
C VAL A 24 7.97 -4.65 7.57
N MET A 25 6.79 -4.51 8.19
CA MET A 25 6.57 -3.53 9.26
C MET A 25 7.55 -3.73 10.43
N LEU A 26 7.86 -5.00 10.76
CA LEU A 26 8.76 -5.37 11.86
C LEU A 26 10.25 -5.26 11.50
N THR A 27 10.61 -5.57 10.26
CA THR A 27 12.01 -5.74 9.83
C THR A 27 12.64 -4.52 9.18
N THR A 28 11.84 -3.59 8.66
CA THR A 28 12.35 -2.31 8.17
C THR A 28 12.93 -1.48 9.31
N GLU A 29 13.80 -0.53 8.99
CA GLU A 29 14.43 0.35 9.99
C GLU A 29 13.39 1.22 10.73
N GLY A 30 13.76 1.66 11.94
CA GLY A 30 12.93 2.50 12.79
C GLY A 30 12.00 1.73 13.72
N GLN A 31 11.40 2.46 14.65
CA GLN A 31 10.49 1.93 15.66
C GLN A 31 9.05 1.98 15.19
N GLN A 32 8.28 0.95 15.58
CA GLN A 32 6.84 0.89 15.39
C GLN A 32 6.16 0.33 16.64
N ARG A 33 4.92 0.74 16.87
CA ARG A 33 4.03 0.17 17.89
C ARG A 33 2.62 0.14 17.35
N LEU A 34 2.00 -1.04 17.33
CA LEU A 34 0.58 -1.16 17.04
C LEU A 34 -0.24 -0.43 18.12
N ILE A 35 -1.13 0.45 17.68
CA ILE A 35 -2.10 1.14 18.55
C ILE A 35 -3.42 0.37 18.59
N GLY A 36 -3.88 -0.13 17.45
CA GLY A 36 -5.09 -0.94 17.37
C GLY A 36 -5.68 -0.99 15.96
N GLU A 37 -6.82 -1.66 15.87
CA GLU A 37 -7.61 -1.72 14.64
C GLU A 37 -8.55 -0.52 14.53
N GLY A 38 -8.89 -0.17 13.29
CA GLY A 38 -9.83 0.90 13.01
C GLY A 38 -10.28 0.88 11.56
N ARG A 39 -11.05 1.90 11.19
CA ARG A 39 -11.51 2.10 9.81
C ARG A 39 -11.50 3.57 9.44
N THR A 40 -11.30 3.87 8.16
CA THR A 40 -11.43 5.24 7.66
C THR A 40 -12.83 5.78 7.93
N ASN A 41 -12.95 7.04 8.35
CA ASN A 41 -14.25 7.70 8.42
C ASN A 41 -14.82 7.91 7.02
N THR A 42 -13.96 8.42 6.13
CA THR A 42 -14.25 8.61 4.72
C THR A 42 -14.35 7.26 4.01
N LYS A 43 -15.33 7.11 3.11
CA LYS A 43 -15.42 5.92 2.25
C LYS A 43 -14.42 6.04 1.10
N TYR A 44 -13.73 4.94 0.81
CA TYR A 44 -12.85 4.83 -0.35
C TYR A 44 -13.07 3.52 -1.12
N PRO A 45 -12.79 3.50 -2.43
CA PRO A 45 -12.68 2.27 -3.21
C PRO A 45 -11.38 1.55 -2.81
N LEU A 46 -11.52 0.40 -2.14
CA LEU A 46 -10.44 -0.57 -1.97
C LEU A 46 -10.66 -1.71 -2.96
N ILE A 47 -9.66 -1.96 -3.81
CA ILE A 47 -9.68 -2.97 -4.87
C ILE A 47 -8.38 -3.76 -4.89
N VAL A 48 -8.38 -4.94 -5.52
CA VAL A 48 -7.18 -5.69 -5.86
C VAL A 48 -7.01 -5.72 -7.38
N GLY A 49 -5.88 -5.22 -7.86
CA GLY A 49 -5.62 -5.03 -9.30
C GLY A 49 -4.21 -5.44 -9.73
N THR A 50 -3.88 -5.16 -11.00
CA THR A 50 -2.63 -5.54 -11.69
C THR A 50 -2.39 -7.05 -11.78
N LYS A 51 -1.41 -7.47 -12.59
CA LYS A 51 -1.00 -8.88 -12.66
C LYS A 51 -0.42 -9.45 -11.36
N TYR A 52 -0.07 -8.58 -10.39
CA TYR A 52 0.53 -8.97 -9.11
C TYR A 52 -0.45 -8.94 -7.92
N ASN A 53 -1.74 -8.71 -8.18
CA ASN A 53 -2.80 -8.70 -7.17
C ASN A 53 -2.49 -7.74 -6.00
N ILE A 54 -2.08 -6.53 -6.33
CA ILE A 54 -1.74 -5.49 -5.36
C ILE A 54 -3.05 -4.84 -4.87
N PRO A 55 -3.25 -4.69 -3.54
CA PRO A 55 -4.36 -3.92 -3.02
C PRO A 55 -4.12 -2.42 -3.19
N PHE A 56 -5.13 -1.69 -3.67
CA PHE A 56 -5.11 -0.23 -3.80
C PHE A 56 -6.31 0.37 -3.10
N VAL A 57 -6.09 1.38 -2.26
CA VAL A 57 -7.13 2.36 -1.94
C VAL A 57 -6.98 3.54 -2.89
N LEU A 58 -8.01 3.76 -3.72
CA LEU A 58 -8.05 4.85 -4.68
C LEU A 58 -8.47 6.14 -3.97
N ASN A 59 -7.82 7.26 -4.26
CA ASN A 59 -8.16 8.57 -3.71
C ASN A 59 -9.42 9.16 -4.40
N GLU A 60 -10.54 8.46 -4.27
CA GLU A 60 -11.87 8.85 -4.74
C GLU A 60 -12.83 8.89 -3.52
N PRO A 61 -12.68 9.90 -2.65
CA PRO A 61 -13.40 9.96 -1.37
C PRO A 61 -14.93 10.00 -1.58
N GLY A 62 -15.64 9.30 -0.71
CA GLY A 62 -17.11 9.18 -0.74
C GLY A 62 -17.63 7.96 -1.51
N LYS A 63 -16.76 7.26 -2.25
CA LYS A 63 -17.10 6.04 -2.99
C LYS A 63 -16.59 4.79 -2.27
N GLY A 64 -17.24 3.65 -2.49
CA GLY A 64 -16.84 2.38 -1.88
C GLY A 64 -17.25 2.30 -0.42
N TYR A 65 -16.31 1.94 0.46
CA TYR A 65 -16.59 1.59 1.86
C TYR A 65 -15.63 2.28 2.82
N GLN A 66 -15.98 2.29 4.10
CA GLN A 66 -15.01 2.58 5.15
C GLN A 66 -13.98 1.45 5.14
N VAL A 67 -12.73 1.79 4.90
CA VAL A 67 -11.65 0.80 4.74
C VAL A 67 -11.14 0.41 6.11
N HIS A 68 -11.11 -0.89 6.40
CA HIS A 68 -10.60 -1.47 7.63
C HIS A 68 -9.09 -1.66 7.58
N GLY A 69 -8.45 -1.44 8.72
CA GLY A 69 -7.00 -1.55 8.84
C GLY A 69 -6.50 -1.40 10.27
N GLU A 70 -5.21 -1.15 10.38
CA GLU A 70 -4.49 -1.05 11.65
C GLU A 70 -3.77 0.29 11.73
N VAL A 71 -3.82 0.92 12.91
CA VAL A 71 -3.05 2.13 13.21
C VAL A 71 -1.78 1.75 13.96
N TYR A 72 -0.66 2.20 13.43
CA TYR A 72 0.66 2.10 14.03
C TYR A 72 1.17 3.48 14.41
N GLU A 73 1.82 3.58 15.57
CA GLU A 73 2.69 4.69 15.88
C GLU A 73 4.12 4.35 15.44
N VAL A 74 4.75 5.25 14.71
CA VAL A 74 6.07 5.05 14.09
C VAL A 74 6.96 6.27 14.33
N ASP A 75 8.27 6.06 14.36
CA ASP A 75 9.23 7.17 14.34
C ASP A 75 9.47 7.71 12.91
N ASP A 76 10.23 8.80 12.80
CA ASP A 76 10.56 9.41 11.51
C ASP A 76 11.37 8.48 10.59
N VAL A 77 12.22 7.63 11.16
CA VAL A 77 13.02 6.63 10.42
C VAL A 77 12.09 5.60 9.78
N LYS A 78 11.17 5.04 10.55
CA LYS A 78 10.17 4.08 10.07
C LYS A 78 9.24 4.72 9.05
N LEU A 79 8.82 5.96 9.27
CA LEU A 79 7.97 6.68 8.33
C LEU A 79 8.64 6.82 6.95
N LYS A 80 9.94 7.19 6.91
CA LYS A 80 10.74 7.26 5.68
C LYS A 80 10.93 5.88 5.02
N ALA A 81 11.12 4.83 5.81
CA ALA A 81 11.21 3.46 5.29
C ALA A 81 9.89 3.03 4.63
N LEU A 82 8.74 3.39 5.21
CA LEU A 82 7.42 3.17 4.60
C LEU A 82 7.22 4.02 3.33
N ASP A 83 7.73 5.24 3.27
CA ASP A 83 7.67 6.06 2.06
C ASP A 83 8.42 5.39 0.89
N VAL A 84 9.61 4.83 1.13
CA VAL A 84 10.34 4.05 0.11
C VAL A 84 9.58 2.78 -0.26
N LEU A 85 9.04 2.08 0.73
CA LEU A 85 8.27 0.84 0.53
C LEU A 85 7.06 1.05 -0.39
N GLU A 86 6.33 2.15 -0.20
CA GLU A 86 5.13 2.48 -0.97
C GLU A 86 5.47 3.31 -2.23
N ALA A 87 6.75 3.47 -2.56
CA ALA A 87 7.22 4.29 -3.68
C ALA A 87 6.57 5.69 -3.66
N TYR A 88 6.49 6.31 -2.49
CA TYR A 88 6.05 7.69 -2.34
C TYR A 88 7.17 8.63 -2.84
N PRO A 89 6.85 9.69 -3.61
CA PRO A 89 5.53 10.09 -4.11
C PRO A 89 5.22 9.61 -5.55
N SER A 90 6.00 8.68 -6.12
CA SER A 90 5.87 8.29 -7.54
C SER A 90 4.70 7.35 -7.82
N LEU A 91 4.33 6.47 -6.89
CA LEU A 91 3.20 5.55 -7.02
C LEU A 91 2.07 5.92 -6.08
N TYR A 92 2.30 5.80 -4.77
CA TYR A 92 1.34 6.22 -3.76
C TYR A 92 1.61 7.65 -3.30
N TRP A 93 0.55 8.30 -2.86
CA TRP A 93 0.61 9.56 -2.15
C TRP A 93 0.16 9.39 -0.71
N ARG A 94 0.85 10.00 0.25
CA ARG A 94 0.46 9.97 1.64
C ARG A 94 -0.33 11.21 2.05
N GLN A 95 -1.45 11.04 2.74
CA GLN A 95 -2.21 12.14 3.34
C GLN A 95 -2.75 11.75 4.72
N GLU A 96 -3.11 12.73 5.54
CA GLU A 96 -3.77 12.47 6.82
C GLU A 96 -5.24 12.12 6.61
N GLU A 97 -5.73 11.13 7.33
CA GLU A 97 -7.13 10.71 7.33
C GLU A 97 -7.61 10.50 8.78
N LYS A 98 -8.90 10.74 9.02
CA LYS A 98 -9.53 10.42 10.29
C LYS A 98 -9.90 8.94 10.33
N ILE A 99 -9.41 8.27 11.35
CA ILE A 99 -9.64 6.84 11.59
C ILE A 99 -10.51 6.69 12.83
N LEU A 100 -11.65 6.02 12.67
CA LEU A 100 -12.48 5.56 13.77
C LEU A 100 -11.91 4.25 14.28
N MET A 101 -11.33 4.28 15.48
CA MET A 101 -10.76 3.13 16.16
C MET A 101 -11.85 2.18 16.66
N SER A 102 -11.51 0.90 16.87
CA SER A 102 -12.46 -0.12 17.33
C SER A 102 -13.01 0.15 18.76
N ASP A 103 -12.30 0.93 19.58
CA ASP A 103 -12.77 1.36 20.90
C ASP A 103 -13.73 2.57 20.86
N GLY A 104 -14.08 3.04 19.66
CA GLY A 104 -14.97 4.18 19.43
C GLY A 104 -14.27 5.54 19.45
N THR A 105 -12.97 5.59 19.73
CA THR A 105 -12.18 6.84 19.64
C THR A 105 -11.84 7.20 18.21
N GLU A 106 -11.50 8.48 17.96
CA GLU A 106 -11.02 8.95 16.66
C GLU A 106 -9.55 9.36 16.77
N THR A 107 -8.76 9.02 15.74
CA THR A 107 -7.39 9.50 15.59
C THR A 107 -7.14 9.97 14.17
N THR A 108 -6.19 10.89 14.00
CA THR A 108 -5.62 11.20 12.68
C THR A 108 -4.42 10.30 12.43
N ALA A 109 -4.31 9.74 11.23
CA ALA A 109 -3.18 8.94 10.80
C ALA A 109 -2.89 9.15 9.32
N TRP A 110 -1.62 9.02 8.94
CA TRP A 110 -1.20 9.01 7.55
C TRP A 110 -1.66 7.72 6.84
N ILE A 111 -2.22 7.84 5.65
CA ILE A 111 -2.61 6.73 4.77
C ILE A 111 -1.97 6.91 3.39
N TYR A 112 -1.52 5.81 2.78
CA TYR A 112 -1.01 5.78 1.41
C TYR A 112 -2.13 5.48 0.42
N LEU A 113 -2.39 6.39 -0.51
CA LEU A 113 -3.49 6.30 -1.47
C LEU A 113 -2.97 6.42 -2.90
N LEU A 114 -3.57 5.66 -3.81
CA LEU A 114 -3.30 5.81 -5.23
C LEU A 114 -4.07 7.04 -5.75
N ARG A 115 -3.37 8.00 -6.38
CA ARG A 115 -3.98 9.25 -6.88
C ARG A 115 -4.19 9.31 -8.40
N LYS A 116 -3.54 8.40 -9.13
CA LYS A 116 -3.65 8.28 -10.58
C LYS A 116 -3.79 6.81 -10.93
N TRP A 117 -4.70 6.49 -11.83
CA TRP A 117 -4.95 5.13 -12.28
C TRP A 117 -5.56 5.13 -13.69
N ARG A 118 -5.48 3.98 -14.38
CA ARG A 118 -6.10 3.76 -15.69
C ARG A 118 -7.64 3.93 -15.62
N PRO A 119 -8.30 4.53 -16.62
CA PRO A 119 -9.75 4.82 -16.57
C PRO A 119 -10.64 3.59 -16.34
N ASP A 120 -10.21 2.42 -16.80
CA ASP A 120 -10.92 1.14 -16.72
C ASP A 120 -10.52 0.31 -15.48
N ILE A 121 -9.86 0.91 -14.47
CA ILE A 121 -9.34 0.18 -13.29
C ILE A 121 -10.39 -0.71 -12.62
N TYR A 122 -11.65 -0.26 -12.56
CA TYR A 122 -12.75 -1.00 -11.95
C TYR A 122 -13.21 -2.23 -12.76
N ASN A 123 -12.95 -2.24 -14.07
CA ASN A 123 -13.30 -3.35 -14.94
C ASN A 123 -12.24 -4.47 -14.90
N VAL A 124 -10.99 -4.12 -14.56
CA VAL A 124 -9.84 -5.04 -14.55
C VAL A 124 -9.40 -5.46 -13.14
N SER A 125 -10.13 -4.99 -12.12
CA SER A 125 -9.85 -5.25 -10.71
C SER A 125 -10.99 -6.04 -10.06
N THR A 126 -10.80 -6.46 -8.82
CA THR A 126 -11.88 -7.05 -8.03
C THR A 126 -13.03 -6.06 -7.81
N PRO A 127 -14.23 -6.54 -7.43
CA PRO A 127 -15.20 -5.71 -6.74
C PRO A 127 -14.57 -4.95 -5.57
N MET A 128 -15.13 -3.78 -5.24
CA MET A 128 -14.71 -3.01 -4.08
C MET A 128 -15.00 -3.78 -2.80
N MET A 129 -14.10 -3.69 -1.83
CA MET A 129 -14.22 -4.34 -0.52
C MET A 129 -13.99 -3.34 0.61
N SER A 130 -14.42 -3.68 1.82
CA SER A 130 -14.14 -2.88 3.03
C SER A 130 -12.88 -3.34 3.75
N ASN A 131 -12.47 -4.60 3.58
CA ASN A 131 -11.32 -5.17 4.27
C ASN A 131 -10.55 -6.08 3.32
N TYR A 132 -9.28 -5.75 3.06
CA TYR A 132 -8.40 -6.57 2.22
C TYR A 132 -7.95 -7.82 2.98
N SER A 133 -7.90 -8.95 2.27
CA SER A 133 -7.02 -10.05 2.64
C SER A 133 -6.47 -10.74 1.40
N SER A 134 -5.18 -11.05 1.37
CA SER A 134 -4.55 -11.77 0.25
C SER A 134 -5.29 -13.08 -0.06
N LYS A 135 -5.73 -13.80 0.97
CA LYS A 135 -6.46 -15.07 0.85
C LYS A 135 -7.98 -14.88 0.91
N GLY A 136 -8.47 -13.68 0.58
CA GLY A 136 -9.89 -13.34 0.59
C GLY A 136 -10.69 -14.02 -0.52
N GLU A 137 -12.02 -13.91 -0.42
CA GLU A 137 -13.00 -14.52 -1.34
C GLU A 137 -12.86 -14.07 -2.80
N HIS A 138 -12.15 -12.97 -3.05
CA HIS A 138 -11.87 -12.48 -4.40
C HIS A 138 -10.91 -13.38 -5.20
N GLY A 139 -10.25 -14.38 -4.57
CA GLY A 139 -9.43 -15.37 -5.27
C GLY A 139 -8.17 -14.81 -5.95
N ARG A 140 -7.72 -13.63 -5.50
CA ARG A 140 -6.55 -12.91 -6.06
C ARG A 140 -5.46 -12.79 -5.02
N GLU A 141 -4.75 -13.89 -4.80
CA GLU A 141 -3.65 -13.94 -3.83
C GLU A 141 -2.49 -13.05 -4.27
N TYR A 142 -1.96 -12.28 -3.32
CA TYR A 142 -0.86 -11.35 -3.54
C TYR A 142 0.36 -12.06 -4.10
N VAL A 143 0.95 -11.49 -5.16
CA VAL A 143 2.25 -11.95 -5.65
C VAL A 143 3.35 -11.26 -4.86
N GLU A 144 4.14 -12.07 -4.15
CA GLU A 144 5.21 -11.61 -3.29
C GLU A 144 6.17 -10.64 -3.98
N ARG A 145 6.63 -9.64 -3.23
CA ARG A 145 7.45 -8.52 -3.77
C ARG A 145 8.67 -9.00 -4.53
N TYR A 146 9.38 -10.00 -4.01
CA TYR A 146 10.59 -10.54 -4.65
C TYR A 146 10.28 -11.30 -5.94
N VAL A 147 9.12 -11.98 -6.01
CA VAL A 147 8.67 -12.70 -7.22
C VAL A 147 8.29 -11.67 -8.29
N ARG A 148 7.51 -10.67 -7.89
CA ARG A 148 7.16 -9.52 -8.74
C ARG A 148 8.41 -8.82 -9.26
N ALA A 149 9.36 -8.50 -8.38
CA ALA A 149 10.59 -7.82 -8.74
C ALA A 149 11.38 -8.58 -9.80
N LYS A 150 11.57 -9.88 -9.62
CA LYS A 150 12.24 -10.74 -10.60
C LYS A 150 11.55 -10.68 -11.96
N ASP A 151 10.23 -10.90 -11.98
CA ASP A 151 9.46 -10.85 -13.23
C ASP A 151 9.51 -9.47 -13.91
N MET A 152 9.47 -8.37 -13.15
CA MET A 152 9.60 -7.01 -13.69
C MET A 152 10.97 -6.76 -14.33
N LEU A 153 12.05 -7.23 -13.68
CA LEU A 153 13.41 -7.08 -14.18
C LEU A 153 13.66 -7.96 -15.42
N ASP A 154 13.14 -9.19 -15.43
CA ASP A 154 13.32 -10.15 -16.52
C ASP A 154 12.50 -9.76 -17.76
N SER A 155 11.24 -9.35 -17.58
CA SER A 155 10.32 -9.05 -18.68
C SER A 155 10.33 -7.58 -19.12
N GLY A 156 10.90 -6.69 -18.31
CA GLY A 156 10.77 -5.24 -18.49
C GLY A 156 9.36 -4.70 -18.21
N TYR A 157 8.55 -5.43 -17.43
CA TYR A 157 7.17 -5.04 -17.15
C TYR A 157 7.08 -3.67 -16.47
N ASN A 158 6.38 -2.74 -17.12
CA ASN A 158 6.18 -1.39 -16.63
C ASN A 158 4.92 -1.30 -15.75
N LEU A 159 5.09 -1.64 -14.47
CA LEU A 159 4.01 -1.63 -13.47
C LEU A 159 3.35 -0.24 -13.33
N HIS A 160 4.13 0.84 -13.32
CA HIS A 160 3.59 2.20 -13.21
C HIS A 160 2.72 2.55 -14.42
N ALA A 161 3.14 2.20 -15.64
CA ALA A 161 2.33 2.43 -16.83
C ALA A 161 1.03 1.62 -16.81
N ASP A 162 1.07 0.35 -16.40
CA ASP A 162 -0.13 -0.48 -16.23
C ASP A 162 -1.09 0.15 -15.22
N ILE A 163 -0.60 0.55 -14.03
CA ILE A 163 -1.43 1.17 -13.01
C ILE A 163 -2.02 2.49 -13.51
N PHE A 164 -1.22 3.35 -14.15
CA PHE A 164 -1.64 4.69 -14.58
C PHE A 164 -2.39 4.72 -15.90
N GLY A 165 -2.42 3.62 -16.67
CA GLY A 165 -2.93 3.61 -18.04
C GLY A 165 -2.07 4.46 -18.98
N ALA A 166 -0.77 4.53 -18.73
CA ALA A 166 0.18 5.25 -19.57
C ALA A 166 0.72 4.35 -20.69
N ASP A 167 1.40 4.94 -21.67
CA ASP A 167 2.14 4.19 -22.68
C ASP A 167 3.18 3.28 -21.99
N PRO A 168 3.17 1.95 -22.21
CA PRO A 168 4.16 1.05 -21.62
C PRO A 168 5.61 1.41 -21.96
N THR A 169 5.83 2.15 -23.05
CA THR A 169 7.14 2.60 -23.51
C THR A 169 7.64 3.87 -22.84
N ASP A 170 6.77 4.60 -22.13
CA ASP A 170 7.09 5.85 -21.43
C ASP A 170 8.30 5.69 -20.50
N LEU A 171 9.31 6.53 -20.70
CA LEU A 171 10.60 6.40 -20.02
C LEU A 171 10.49 6.68 -18.52
N LEU A 172 9.64 7.63 -18.11
CA LEU A 172 9.50 8.00 -16.70
C LEU A 172 8.90 6.85 -15.88
N THR A 173 7.80 6.27 -16.36
CA THR A 173 7.16 5.11 -15.73
C THR A 173 8.02 3.86 -15.80
N LYS A 174 8.79 3.65 -16.89
CA LYS A 174 9.78 2.56 -16.97
C LYS A 174 10.85 2.68 -15.90
N VAL A 175 11.47 3.87 -15.76
CA VAL A 175 12.49 4.11 -14.73
C VAL A 175 11.92 3.92 -13.33
N ALA A 176 10.72 4.43 -13.06
CA ALA A 176 10.05 4.25 -11.77
C ALA A 176 9.74 2.77 -11.47
N SER A 177 9.25 2.02 -12.46
CA SER A 177 8.99 0.58 -12.35
C SER A 177 10.25 -0.22 -12.11
N HIS A 178 11.33 0.09 -12.84
CA HIS A 178 12.62 -0.57 -12.67
C HIS A 178 13.21 -0.28 -11.29
N ALA A 179 13.22 0.98 -10.84
CA ALA A 179 13.69 1.36 -9.51
C ALA A 179 12.90 0.63 -8.41
N LYS A 180 11.57 0.54 -8.56
CA LYS A 180 10.71 -0.21 -7.64
C LYS A 180 11.06 -1.70 -7.62
N ALA A 181 11.30 -2.31 -8.78
CA ALA A 181 11.69 -3.71 -8.86
C ALA A 181 13.06 -3.97 -8.20
N VAL A 182 14.05 -3.10 -8.42
CA VAL A 182 15.36 -3.20 -7.77
C VAL A 182 15.23 -3.12 -6.24
N GLU A 183 14.40 -2.21 -5.73
CA GLU A 183 14.16 -2.07 -4.30
C GLU A 183 13.43 -3.29 -3.71
N ASP A 184 12.39 -3.77 -4.40
CA ASP A 184 11.65 -4.96 -4.00
C ASP A 184 12.52 -6.24 -4.04
N ALA A 185 13.52 -6.31 -4.93
CA ALA A 185 14.46 -7.43 -5.00
C ALA A 185 15.41 -7.51 -3.80
N ARG A 186 15.64 -6.39 -3.10
CA ARG A 186 16.44 -6.34 -1.87
C ARG A 186 15.66 -6.76 -0.63
N ALA A 187 14.33 -6.83 -0.73
CA ALA A 187 13.50 -7.21 0.40
C ALA A 187 13.80 -8.66 0.81
N PRO A 188 13.93 -8.96 2.12
CA PRO A 188 14.10 -10.32 2.58
C PRO A 188 12.93 -11.18 2.11
N LYS A 189 13.21 -12.42 1.67
CA LYS A 189 12.15 -13.38 1.32
C LYS A 189 11.24 -13.57 2.53
N SER A 190 9.92 -13.47 2.33
CA SER A 190 8.97 -13.97 3.32
C SER A 190 9.28 -15.46 3.53
N ARG A 191 9.47 -15.84 4.81
CA ARG A 191 9.73 -17.23 5.21
C ARG A 191 8.45 -18.04 5.13
#